data_AF-A0A1B1PV80-F1
#
_entry.id   AF-A0A1B1PV80-F1
#
_cell.length_a   1.000
_cell.length_b   1.000
_cell.length_c   1.000
_cell.angle_alpha   90.00
_cell.angle_beta   90.00
_cell.angle_gamma   90.00
#
_symmetry.space_group_name_H-M   'P 1'
#
loop_
_entity.id
_entity.type
_entity.pdbx_description
1 polymer ?
#
loop_
_entity_poly.entity_id
_entity_poly.type
_entity_poly.pdbx_seq_one_letter_code
_entity_poly.pdbx_strand_id
1 'polypeptide(L)'
;MGGSTKRFTHESLQDSKTIKTLLSSLAKGFSKGEMTLGDEGDELVLKPGGLMNVRIKADREDGTSTVSLRVTWSDPAEPDLKKGAPRVES
;
A
#
# COMPACT_ATOMS: atom_id res chain seq x y z
N MET A 1 8.77 18.06 14.80
CA MET A 1 9.60 16.89 14.47
C MET A 1 9.16 16.38 13.12
N GLY A 2 10.04 16.38 12.12
CA GLY A 2 9.70 15.95 10.76
C GLY A 2 9.54 14.44 10.73
N GLY A 3 8.33 13.94 10.45
CA GLY A 3 8.11 12.53 10.22
C GLY A 3 8.89 12.12 8.97
N SER A 4 9.86 11.22 9.12
CA SER A 4 10.61 10.65 8.00
C SER A 4 9.65 9.85 7.13
N THR A 5 9.28 10.43 5.99
CA THR A 5 8.44 9.74 5.00
C THR A 5 9.30 8.69 4.31
N LYS A 6 9.11 7.41 4.65
CA LYS A 6 9.73 6.31 3.89
C LYS A 6 8.98 6.15 2.56
N ARG A 7 9.71 6.04 1.46
CA ARG A 7 9.17 5.88 0.10
C ARG A 7 9.95 4.81 -0.63
N PHE A 8 9.24 3.91 -1.30
CA PHE A 8 9.79 2.96 -2.26
C PHE A 8 9.21 3.25 -3.63
N THR A 9 10.07 3.31 -4.66
CA THR A 9 9.67 3.47 -6.06
C THR A 9 10.51 2.52 -6.90
N HIS A 10 9.86 1.69 -7.72
CA HIS A 10 10.53 0.84 -8.72
C HIS A 10 9.93 1.11 -10.10
N GLU A 11 10.79 1.38 -11.08
CA GLU A 11 10.40 1.62 -12.47
C GLU A 11 11.25 0.74 -13.38
N SER A 12 10.61 -0.08 -14.21
CA SER A 12 11.28 -0.98 -15.15
C SER A 12 10.42 -1.30 -16.36
N LEU A 13 11.07 -1.64 -17.48
CA LEU A 13 10.41 -2.18 -18.67
C LEU A 13 10.28 -3.70 -18.53
N GLN A 14 9.04 -4.21 -18.53
CA GLN A 14 8.75 -5.61 -18.27
C GLN A 14 7.77 -6.18 -19.30
N ASP A 15 7.83 -7.49 -19.50
CA ASP A 15 6.81 -8.21 -20.27
C ASP A 15 5.54 -8.48 -19.44
N SER A 16 4.45 -8.86 -20.12
CA SER A 16 3.15 -9.12 -19.48
C SER A 16 3.18 -10.26 -18.46
N LYS A 17 4.06 -11.25 -18.65
CA LYS A 17 4.21 -12.39 -17.73
C LYS A 17 4.86 -11.96 -16.42
N THR A 18 5.87 -11.11 -16.51
CA THR A 18 6.58 -10.54 -15.37
C THR A 18 5.68 -9.55 -14.63
N ILE A 19 4.93 -8.71 -15.35
CA ILE A 19 3.88 -7.84 -14.76
C ILE A 19 2.85 -8.67 -13.98
N LYS A 20 2.32 -9.75 -14.56
CA LYS A 20 1.40 -10.66 -13.85
C LYS A 20 2.02 -11.21 -12.56
N THR A 21 3.29 -11.55 -12.60
CA THR A 21 4.02 -12.09 -11.43
C THR A 21 4.13 -11.03 -10.34
N LEU A 22 4.51 -9.80 -10.68
CA LEU A 22 4.56 -8.66 -9.75
C LEU A 22 3.19 -8.38 -9.11
N LEU A 23 2.13 -8.29 -9.93
CA LEU A 23 0.77 -8.09 -9.44
C LEU A 23 0.30 -9.22 -8.52
N SER A 24 0.67 -10.46 -8.82
CA SER A 24 0.35 -11.62 -7.97
C SER A 24 1.07 -11.56 -6.63
N SER A 25 2.31 -11.06 -6.59
CA SER A 25 3.05 -10.85 -5.35
C SER A 25 2.41 -9.75 -4.49
N LEU A 26 1.98 -8.64 -5.09
CA LEU A 26 1.22 -7.60 -4.40
C LEU A 26 -0.09 -8.16 -3.82
N ALA A 27 -0.84 -8.92 -4.61
CA ALA A 27 -2.08 -9.56 -4.18
C ALA A 27 -1.87 -10.51 -2.97
N LYS A 28 -0.78 -11.28 -2.97
CA LYS A 28 -0.39 -12.12 -1.83
C LYS A 28 -0.09 -11.28 -0.59
N GLY A 29 0.61 -10.15 -0.75
CA GLY A 29 0.90 -9.23 0.35
C GLY A 29 -0.37 -8.66 0.98
N PHE A 30 -1.34 -8.22 0.16
CA PHE A 30 -2.65 -7.79 0.66
C PHE A 30 -3.40 -8.92 1.40
N SER A 31 -3.39 -10.14 0.86
CA SER A 31 -4.05 -11.28 1.50
C SER A 31 -3.41 -11.68 2.83
N LYS A 32 -2.09 -11.48 2.99
CA LYS A 32 -1.36 -11.78 4.22
C LYS A 32 -1.52 -10.70 5.29
N GLY A 33 -1.88 -9.47 4.91
CA GLY A 33 -1.89 -8.31 5.80
C GLY A 33 -0.50 -7.70 6.05
N GLU A 34 0.52 -8.16 5.33
CA GLU A 34 1.89 -7.65 5.40
C GLU A 34 2.60 -7.82 4.06
N MET A 35 3.32 -6.80 3.62
CA MET A 35 4.19 -6.86 2.46
C MET A 35 5.46 -6.06 2.67
N THR A 36 6.59 -6.62 2.22
CA THR A 36 7.87 -5.91 2.17
C THR A 36 8.15 -5.57 0.71
N LEU A 37 8.37 -4.29 0.44
CA LEU A 37 8.80 -3.77 -0.84
C LEU A 37 10.25 -3.30 -0.68
N GLY A 38 11.15 -3.74 -1.55
CA GLY A 38 12.54 -3.34 -1.45
C GLY A 38 13.37 -3.73 -2.66
N ASP A 39 14.55 -3.12 -2.75
CA ASP A 39 15.60 -3.41 -3.72
C ASP A 39 16.95 -3.58 -3.00
N GLU A 40 18.07 -3.47 -3.72
CA GLU A 40 19.42 -3.74 -3.18
C GLU A 40 19.84 -2.83 -2.02
N GLY A 41 19.14 -1.70 -1.79
CA GLY A 41 19.53 -0.71 -0.79
C GLY A 41 18.51 -0.44 0.31
N ASP A 42 17.22 -0.59 0.04
CA ASP A 42 16.16 -0.15 0.94
C ASP A 42 14.98 -1.13 1.01
N GLU A 43 14.43 -1.29 2.22
CA GLU A 43 13.21 -2.05 2.48
C GLU A 43 12.13 -1.17 3.14
N LEU A 44 10.90 -1.34 2.66
CA LEU A 44 9.69 -0.75 3.19
C LEU A 44 8.69 -1.85 3.54
N VAL A 45 8.47 -2.06 4.83
CA VAL A 45 7.44 -2.96 5.34
C VAL A 45 6.13 -2.19 5.49
N LEU A 46 5.06 -2.74 4.91
CA LEU A 46 3.72 -2.19 4.94
C LEU A 46 2.75 -3.21 5.55
N LYS A 47 1.80 -2.72 6.35
CA LYS A 47 0.77 -3.54 7.02
C LYS A 47 -0.62 -3.16 6.50
N PRO A 48 -1.01 -3.59 5.28
CA PRO A 48 -2.34 -3.36 4.78
C PRO A 48 -3.38 -4.04 5.68
N GLY A 49 -4.44 -3.31 6.01
CA GLY A 49 -5.49 -3.82 6.88
C GLY A 49 -6.63 -2.82 7.06
N GLY A 50 -7.66 -3.23 7.79
CA GLY A 50 -8.85 -2.42 8.00
C GLY A 50 -9.60 -2.13 6.70
N LEU A 51 -10.20 -0.93 6.63
CA LEU A 51 -10.87 -0.45 5.42
C LEU A 51 -9.84 0.14 4.46
N MET A 52 -9.89 -0.34 3.21
CA MET A 52 -9.00 0.09 2.14
C MET A 52 -9.79 0.77 1.03
N ASN A 53 -9.26 1.89 0.54
CA ASN A 53 -9.76 2.53 -0.68
C ASN A 53 -8.98 2.01 -1.88
N VAL A 54 -9.70 1.57 -2.91
CA VAL A 54 -9.12 1.11 -4.18
C VAL A 54 -9.54 2.06 -5.30
N ARG A 55 -8.58 2.49 -6.11
CA ARG A 55 -8.81 3.25 -7.34
C ARG A 55 -8.10 2.57 -8.49
N ILE A 56 -8.87 2.23 -9.52
CA ILE A 56 -8.36 1.76 -10.81
C ILE A 56 -8.65 2.86 -11.84
N LYS A 57 -7.62 3.25 -12.59
CA LYS A 57 -7.72 4.20 -13.69
C LYS A 57 -7.07 3.61 -14.92
N ALA A 58 -7.64 3.90 -16.07
CA ALA A 58 -7.03 3.61 -17.35
C ALA A 58 -7.19 4.81 -18.26
N ASP A 59 -6.16 5.08 -19.04
CA ASP A 59 -6.11 6.14 -20.04
C ASP A 59 -5.35 5.65 -21.26
N ARG A 60 -5.66 6.23 -22.42
CA ARG A 60 -4.98 5.98 -23.68
C ARG A 60 -4.80 7.30 -24.40
N GLU A 61 -3.56 7.68 -24.64
CA GLU A 61 -3.18 8.93 -25.28
C GLU A 61 -1.91 8.71 -26.10
N ASP A 62 -1.89 9.25 -27.33
CA ASP A 62 -0.74 9.22 -28.25
C ASP A 62 -0.06 7.84 -28.40
N GLY A 63 -0.89 6.79 -28.55
CA GLY A 63 -0.39 5.41 -28.72
C GLY A 63 0.12 4.74 -27.44
N THR A 64 0.11 5.46 -26.31
CA THR A 64 0.45 4.93 -24.98
C THR A 64 -0.83 4.51 -24.26
N SER A 65 -0.80 3.36 -23.59
CA SER A 65 -1.89 2.90 -22.72
C SER A 65 -1.37 2.78 -21.30
N THR A 66 -1.99 3.50 -20.36
CA THR A 66 -1.63 3.48 -18.95
C THR A 66 -2.73 2.83 -18.14
N VAL A 67 -2.37 1.95 -17.22
CA VAL A 67 -3.27 1.43 -16.19
C VAL A 67 -2.65 1.71 -14.83
N SER A 68 -3.36 2.47 -14.01
CA SER A 68 -2.96 2.80 -12.65
C SER A 68 -3.83 2.07 -11.63
N LEU A 69 -3.21 1.28 -10.76
CA LEU A 69 -3.83 0.72 -9.56
C LEU A 69 -3.30 1.46 -8.33
N ARG A 70 -4.20 2.05 -7.55
CA ARG A 70 -3.88 2.66 -6.27
C ARG A 70 -4.72 2.03 -5.17
N VAL A 71 -4.06 1.57 -4.12
CA VAL A 71 -4.68 1.11 -2.88
C VAL A 71 -4.19 2.01 -1.75
N THR A 72 -5.08 2.42 -0.86
CA THR A 72 -4.74 3.32 0.25
C THR A 72 -5.48 2.89 1.50
N TRP A 73 -4.78 2.86 2.62
CA TRP A 73 -5.29 2.58 3.96
C TRP A 73 -4.66 3.53 4.96
N SER A 74 -5.29 3.62 6.13
CA SER A 74 -4.66 4.18 7.31
C SER A 74 -3.91 3.05 8.01
N ASP A 75 -2.67 3.29 8.40
CA ASP A 75 -1.99 2.34 9.28
C ASP A 75 -2.83 2.16 10.54
N PRO A 76 -2.93 0.92 11.07
CA PRO A 76 -3.56 0.72 12.37
C PRO A 76 -2.83 1.64 13.35
N ALA A 77 -3.58 2.58 13.95
CA ALA A 77 -3.05 3.35 15.06
C ALA A 77 -2.43 2.36 16.04
N GLU A 78 -1.20 2.62 16.51
CA GLU A 78 -0.71 1.93 17.69
C GLU A 78 -1.85 1.97 18.71
N PRO A 79 -2.26 0.83 19.28
CA PRO A 79 -3.40 0.81 20.18
C PRO A 79 -3.13 1.85 21.27
N ASP A 80 -3.92 2.92 21.25
CA ASP A 80 -3.86 3.99 22.22
C ASP A 80 -4.12 3.34 23.58
N LEU A 81 -3.04 3.09 24.32
CA LEU A 81 -3.10 2.48 25.65
C LEU A 81 -3.89 3.45 26.53
N LYS A 82 -5.19 3.17 26.66
CA LYS A 82 -6.17 3.75 27.59
C LYS A 82 -6.61 5.19 27.27
N LYS A 83 -7.65 5.33 26.44
CA LYS A 83 -8.70 6.32 26.74
C LYS A 83 -9.74 5.67 27.65
N GLY A 84 -9.72 6.06 28.92
CA GLY A 84 -10.68 5.60 29.92
C GLY A 84 -12.12 5.78 29.45
N ALA A 85 -12.97 4.80 29.76
CA ALA A 85 -14.38 4.84 29.43
C ALA A 85 -15.03 6.13 29.95
N PRO A 86 -15.89 6.80 29.16
CA PRO A 86 -16.58 7.99 29.61
C PRO A 86 -17.48 7.64 30.80
N ARG A 87 -17.29 8.34 31.92
CA ARG A 87 -18.23 8.30 33.04
C ARG A 87 -19.35 9.30 32.75
N VAL A 88 -20.58 8.81 32.73
CA VAL A 88 -21.79 9.65 32.71
C VAL A 88 -22.36 9.59 34.13
N GLU A 89 -22.44 10.74 34.79
CA GLU A 89 -23.17 10.89 36.04
C GLU A 89 -24.55 11.49 35.75
N SER A 90 -25.56 11.03 36.49
CA SER A 90 -26.97 11.44 36.42
C SER A 90 -27.24 12.69 37.23
#